data_AF-A0A1J3CT02-F1
#
_entry.id   AF-A0A1J3CT02-F1
#
_cell.length_a   1.000
_cell.length_b   1.000
_cell.length_c   1.000
_cell.angle_alpha   90.00
_cell.angle_beta   90.00
_cell.angle_gamma   90.00
#
_symmetry.space_group_name_H-M   'P 1'
#
loop_
_entity.id
_entity.type
_entity.pdbx_description
1 polymer ?
#
loop_
_entity_poly.entity_id
_entity_poly.type
_entity_poly.pdbx_seq_one_letter_code
_entity_poly.pdbx_strand_id
1 'polypeptide(L)'
;VSLTVAESDADFSHVSGKGLRHQTELHSLVSELTVSSDSASVLTLQITLFPKQGFSIGATINHLAMDGKTVVNFFKSWAHISKYGTIPQDIHLPMLL
;
A
#
# COMPACT_ATOMS: atom_id res chain seq x y z
N VAL A 1 -6.61 -1.87 -9.30
CA VAL A 1 -5.77 -1.90 -8.08
C VAL A 1 -4.67 -2.91 -8.31
N SER A 2 -3.41 -2.57 -8.07
CA SER A 2 -2.26 -3.48 -8.21
C SER A 2 -1.51 -3.66 -6.88
N LEU A 3 -0.88 -4.82 -6.71
CA LEU A 3 -0.05 -5.16 -5.55
C LEU A 3 1.32 -5.65 -6.03
N THR A 4 2.38 -5.03 -5.54
CA THR A 4 3.78 -5.43 -5.75
C THR A 4 4.34 -6.00 -4.45
N VAL A 5 5.13 -7.06 -4.52
CA VAL A 5 5.92 -7.57 -3.41
C VAL A 5 7.39 -7.46 -3.80
N ALA A 6 8.20 -6.84 -2.93
CA ALA A 6 9.60 -6.57 -3.16
C ALA A 6 10.44 -6.88 -1.91
N GLU A 7 11.76 -6.94 -2.08
CA GLU A 7 12.74 -7.03 -1.00
C GLU A 7 13.71 -5.86 -1.10
N SER A 8 14.15 -5.32 0.05
CA SER A 8 15.13 -4.24 0.13
C SER A 8 16.19 -4.53 1.18
N ASP A 9 17.43 -4.20 0.84
CA ASP A 9 18.60 -4.23 1.72
C ASP A 9 18.88 -2.88 2.40
N ALA A 10 18.01 -1.87 2.18
CA ALA A 10 18.14 -0.57 2.82
C ALA A 10 18.04 -0.69 4.35
N ASP A 11 18.67 0.26 5.07
CA ASP A 11 18.64 0.29 6.53
C ASP A 11 17.21 0.52 7.04
N PHE A 12 16.58 -0.53 7.57
CA PHE A 12 15.20 -0.49 8.06
C PHE A 12 15.05 0.51 9.21
N SER A 13 16.03 0.57 10.11
CA SER A 13 16.02 1.48 11.26
C SER A 13 16.09 2.94 10.82
N HIS A 14 16.85 3.20 9.76
CA HIS A 14 16.87 4.48 9.09
C HIS A 14 15.50 4.78 8.48
N VAL A 15 15.00 3.99 7.53
CA VAL A 15 13.77 4.34 6.78
C VAL A 15 12.49 4.39 7.64
N SER A 16 12.42 3.61 8.73
CA SER A 16 11.27 3.60 9.66
C SER A 16 11.37 4.60 10.82
N GLY A 17 12.56 5.17 11.04
CA GLY A 17 12.82 6.08 12.14
C GLY A 17 12.12 7.43 12.01
N LYS A 18 12.18 8.24 13.07
CA LYS A 18 11.68 9.63 13.03
C LYS A 18 12.57 10.51 12.14
N GLY A 19 12.00 11.61 11.63
CA GLY A 19 12.73 12.62 10.86
C GLY A 19 12.47 12.57 9.34
N LEU A 20 13.16 13.42 8.60
CA LEU A 20 13.06 13.52 7.15
C LEU A 20 13.89 12.45 6.46
N ARG A 21 13.43 11.98 5.29
CA ARG A 21 14.14 11.04 4.42
C ARG A 21 14.28 11.63 3.04
N HIS A 22 15.29 11.19 2.31
CA HIS A 22 15.42 11.63 0.93
C HIS A 22 14.25 11.05 0.13
N GLN A 23 13.68 11.83 -0.79
CA GLN A 23 12.52 11.39 -1.57
C GLN A 23 12.80 10.05 -2.27
N THR A 24 13.99 9.87 -2.83
CA THR A 24 14.41 8.63 -3.53
C THR A 24 14.42 7.41 -2.63
N GLU A 25 14.71 7.56 -1.33
CA GLU A 25 14.69 6.47 -0.36
C GLU A 25 13.27 5.99 -0.09
N LEU A 26 12.29 6.90 -0.06
CA LEU A 26 10.88 6.55 0.11
C LEU A 26 10.23 6.10 -1.19
N HIS A 27 10.67 6.66 -2.32
CA HIS A 27 10.12 6.35 -3.64
C HIS A 27 10.42 4.91 -4.08
N SER A 28 11.50 4.31 -3.59
CA SER A 28 11.79 2.88 -3.82
C SER A 28 10.84 1.94 -3.06
N LEU A 29 10.15 2.46 -2.04
CA LEU A 29 9.23 1.69 -1.18
C LEU A 29 7.76 1.79 -1.63
N VAL A 30 7.48 2.46 -2.75
CA VAL A 30 6.14 2.61 -3.32
C VAL A 30 6.16 2.25 -4.80
N SER A 31 5.08 1.61 -5.27
CA SER A 31 4.87 1.38 -6.70
C SER A 31 4.33 2.64 -7.38
N GLU A 32 4.72 2.87 -8.62
CA GLU A 32 4.11 3.92 -9.44
C GLU A 32 2.69 3.55 -9.88
N LEU A 33 1.83 4.56 -9.92
CA LEU A 33 0.46 4.39 -10.38
C LEU A 33 0.43 4.42 -11.90
N THR A 34 0.13 3.29 -12.52
CA THR A 34 -0.04 3.24 -13.98
C THR A 34 -1.28 4.04 -14.36
N VAL A 35 -1.07 5.08 -15.17
CA VAL A 35 -2.14 5.88 -15.79
C VAL A 35 -2.08 5.65 -17.29
N SER A 36 -3.18 5.17 -17.86
CA SER A 36 -3.39 5.05 -19.31
C SER A 36 -4.49 6.01 -19.75
N SER A 37 -4.51 6.36 -21.04
CA SER A 37 -5.53 7.23 -21.64
C SER A 37 -6.96 6.72 -21.42
N ASP A 38 -7.13 5.39 -21.33
CA ASP A 38 -8.45 4.75 -21.23
C ASP A 38 -8.77 4.23 -19.82
N SER A 39 -7.81 4.28 -18.89
CA SER A 39 -8.01 3.84 -17.50
C SER A 39 -6.96 4.42 -16.56
N ALA A 40 -7.43 4.97 -15.44
CA ALA A 40 -6.57 5.40 -14.35
C ALA A 40 -6.69 4.43 -13.19
N SER A 41 -5.57 3.83 -12.76
CA SER A 41 -5.56 3.06 -11.52
C SER A 41 -5.86 4.00 -10.35
N VAL A 42 -6.73 3.57 -9.42
CA VAL A 42 -7.09 4.35 -8.22
C VAL A 42 -6.04 4.20 -7.11
N LEU A 43 -5.45 3.00 -7.00
CA LEU A 43 -4.54 2.61 -5.93
C LEU A 43 -3.56 1.57 -6.45
N THR A 44 -2.29 1.72 -6.07
CA THR A 44 -1.29 0.64 -6.10
C THR A 44 -0.64 0.50 -4.73
N LEU A 45 -0.36 -0.74 -4.34
CA LEU A 45 0.26 -1.11 -3.08
C LEU A 45 1.61 -1.78 -3.35
N GLN A 46 2.60 -1.51 -2.51
CA GLN A 46 3.85 -2.25 -2.46
C GLN A 46 4.10 -2.74 -1.05
N ILE A 47 4.37 -4.04 -0.89
CA ILE A 47 4.87 -4.64 0.35
C ILE A 47 6.36 -4.88 0.16
N THR A 48 7.21 -4.20 0.93
CA THR A 48 8.67 -4.35 0.83
C THR A 48 9.21 -5.03 2.08
N LEU A 49 9.81 -6.20 1.92
CA LEU A 49 10.45 -6.95 3.00
C LEU A 49 11.88 -6.42 3.25
N PHE A 50 12.22 -6.24 4.52
CA PHE A 50 13.58 -5.94 4.98
C PHE A 50 14.06 -7.16 5.77
N PRO A 51 14.95 -8.00 5.21
CA PRO A 51 15.30 -9.28 5.80
C PRO A 51 15.69 -9.16 7.28
N LYS A 52 15.05 -9.98 8.12
CA LYS A 52 15.27 -10.08 9.58
C LYS A 52 14.95 -8.80 10.39
N GLN A 53 14.39 -7.76 9.76
CA GLN A 53 14.14 -6.47 10.40
C GLN A 53 12.65 -6.12 10.44
N GLY A 54 11.94 -6.31 9.33
CA GLY A 54 10.52 -5.97 9.23
C GLY A 54 10.06 -5.84 7.78
N PHE A 55 8.97 -5.10 7.58
CA PHE A 55 8.48 -4.77 6.24
C PHE A 55 7.83 -3.38 6.24
N SER A 56 7.73 -2.77 5.07
CA SER A 56 6.94 -1.56 4.84
C SER A 56 5.75 -1.87 3.93
N ILE A 57 4.70 -1.05 4.06
CA ILE A 57 3.59 -1.01 3.11
C ILE A 57 3.56 0.40 2.52
N GLY A 58 3.90 0.50 1.24
CA GLY A 58 3.80 1.72 0.44
C GLY A 58 2.51 1.76 -0.36
N ALA A 59 1.95 2.96 -0.54
CA ALA A 59 0.74 3.15 -1.34
C ALA A 59 0.84 4.42 -2.19
N THR A 60 0.47 4.29 -3.46
CA THR A 60 0.31 5.42 -4.38
C THR A 60 -1.16 5.49 -4.79
N ILE A 61 -1.76 6.66 -4.63
CA ILE A 61 -3.21 6.85 -4.67
C ILE A 61 -3.55 7.99 -5.61
N ASN A 62 -4.53 7.77 -6.50
CA ASN A 62 -5.08 8.84 -7.31
C ASN A 62 -5.97 9.75 -6.45
N HIS A 63 -5.51 10.98 -6.20
CA HIS A 63 -6.24 11.94 -5.37
C HIS A 63 -7.58 12.38 -6.01
N LEU A 64 -7.80 12.19 -7.31
CA LEU A 64 -9.10 12.43 -7.94
C LEU A 64 -10.17 11.44 -7.48
N ALA A 65 -9.76 10.26 -7.00
CA ALA A 65 -10.67 9.20 -6.58
C ALA A 65 -10.83 9.11 -5.05
N MET A 66 -9.84 9.56 -4.28
CA MET A 66 -9.83 9.41 -2.82
C MET A 66 -9.32 10.67 -2.12
N ASP A 67 -10.07 11.14 -1.12
CA ASP A 67 -9.57 12.13 -0.16
C ASP A 67 -8.78 11.47 0.97
N GLY A 68 -8.04 12.27 1.76
CA GLY A 68 -7.22 11.74 2.85
C GLY A 68 -8.01 10.94 3.89
N LYS A 69 -9.28 11.28 4.14
CA LYS A 69 -10.13 10.55 5.09
C LYS A 69 -10.48 9.16 4.58
N THR A 70 -10.80 9.05 3.29
CA THR A 70 -11.09 7.79 2.60
C THR A 70 -9.87 6.86 2.63
N VAL A 71 -8.68 7.41 2.39
CA VAL A 71 -7.41 6.65 2.49
C VAL A 71 -7.20 6.10 3.90
N VAL A 72 -7.36 6.92 4.94
CA VAL A 72 -7.21 6.47 6.33
C VAL A 72 -8.24 5.39 6.69
N ASN A 73 -9.48 5.56 6.27
CA ASN A 73 -10.54 4.57 6.51
C ASN A 73 -10.26 3.25 5.80
N PHE A 74 -9.76 3.29 4.57
CA PHE A 74 -9.34 2.10 3.83
C PHE A 74 -8.30 1.30 4.62
N PHE A 75 -7.21 1.92 5.09
CA PHE A 75 -6.17 1.23 5.86
C PHE A 75 -6.67 0.69 7.20
N LYS A 76 -7.53 1.43 7.91
CA LYS A 76 -8.13 0.96 9.16
C LYS A 76 -9.01 -0.27 8.94
N SER A 77 -9.86 -0.24 7.91
CA SER A 77 -10.72 -1.38 7.55
C SER A 77 -9.89 -2.57 7.11
N TRP A 78 -8.86 -2.36 6.28
CA TRP A 78 -7.96 -3.43 5.85
C TRP A 78 -7.26 -4.08 7.05
N ALA A 79 -6.68 -3.29 7.95
CA ALA A 79 -6.04 -3.80 9.16
C ALA A 79 -7.01 -4.56 10.07
N HIS A 80 -8.24 -4.06 10.22
CA HIS A 80 -9.29 -4.74 10.99
C HIS A 80 -9.65 -6.10 10.38
N ILE A 81 -9.86 -6.15 9.06
CA ILE A 81 -10.17 -7.39 8.33
C ILE A 81 -9.00 -8.37 8.42
N SER A 82 -7.75 -7.93 8.22
CA SER A 82 -6.58 -8.79 8.34
C SER A 82 -6.39 -9.37 9.75
N LYS A 83 -6.80 -8.63 10.79
CA LYS A 83 -6.66 -9.06 12.18
C LYS A 83 -7.80 -9.96 12.67
N TYR A 84 -9.03 -9.67 12.27
CA TYR A 84 -10.23 -10.30 12.83
C TYR A 84 -11.10 -11.03 11.81
N GLY A 85 -10.85 -10.86 10.51
CA GLY A 85 -11.57 -11.59 9.47
C GLY A 85 -11.23 -13.07 9.55
N THR A 86 -12.24 -13.92 9.74
CA THR A 86 -12.17 -15.33 9.33
C THR A 86 -12.04 -15.34 7.82
N ILE A 87 -10.98 -15.94 7.27
CA ILE A 87 -10.85 -16.13 5.81
C ILE A 87 -12.14 -16.83 5.33
N PRO A 88 -13.02 -16.15 4.58
CA PRO A 88 -14.17 -16.82 4.01
C PRO A 88 -13.61 -17.81 2.98
N GLN A 89 -13.94 -19.10 3.11
CA GLN A 89 -13.54 -20.12 2.12
C GLN A 89 -14.18 -19.88 0.73
N ASP A 90 -15.01 -18.85 0.57
CA ASP A 90 -15.55 -18.42 -0.71
C ASP A 90 -15.83 -16.91 -0.64
N ILE A 91 -15.06 -16.10 -1.35
CA ILE A 91 -15.37 -14.68 -1.55
C ILE A 91 -15.97 -14.52 -2.95
N HIS A 92 -17.29 -14.71 -3.04
CA HIS A 92 -18.09 -14.16 -4.15
C HIS A 92 -18.59 -12.78 -3.69
N LEU A 93 -17.85 -11.71 -4.01
CA LEU A 93 -18.24 -10.35 -3.64
C LEU A 93 -19.46 -9.91 -4.46
N PRO A 94 -20.59 -9.47 -3.87
CA PRO A 94 -21.58 -8.72 -4.62
C PRO A 94 -21.03 -7.31 -4.84
N MET A 95 -20.86 -6.99 -6.12
CA MET A 95 -20.59 -5.65 -6.63
C MET A 95 -21.72 -4.71 -6.18
N LEU A 96 -21.43 -3.80 -5.26
CA LEU A 96 -22.30 -2.66 -4.97
C LEU A 96 -21.65 -1.41 -5.55
N LEU A 97 -22.13 -1.06 -6.75
CA LEU A 97 -22.24 0.32 -7.22
C LEU A 97 -23.36 1.02 -6.45
#